data_AF-A0A2E6LP29-F1
#
_entry.id   AF-A0A2E6LP29-F1
#
_cell.length_a   1.000
_cell.length_b   1.000
_cell.length_c   1.000
_cell.angle_alpha   90.00
_cell.angle_beta   90.00
_cell.angle_gamma   90.00
#
_symmetry.space_group_name_H-M   'P 1'
#
loop_
_entity.id
_entity.type
_entity.pdbx_description
1 polymer ?
#
loop_
_entity_poly.entity_id
_entity_poly.type
_entity_poly.pdbx_seq_one_letter_code
_entity_poly.pdbx_strand_id
1 'polypeptide(L)'
;MVVASPPVLAASSVPEGYRRVAAAHGIPSELFYAVALAESGRHIEHLRTTRPWPWTLNIQGEGHYFPSRQAAVVAAQHALTKGRRSIDIGLMQVNWAYHATALRSVEAAIDPYHNLDVGAGILAECFRTRGDWWAAVGCYHAPSNAERAARYRERVKGIWSRVTAIG
;
A
#
# COMPACT_ATOMS: atom_id res chain seq x y z
N MET A 1 15.40 47.43 -7.02
CA MET A 1 14.84 46.34 -7.86
C MET A 1 14.83 45.08 -7.01
N VAL A 2 13.68 44.68 -6.46
CA VAL A 2 13.57 43.47 -5.63
C VAL A 2 13.38 42.29 -6.57
N VAL A 3 14.35 41.39 -6.61
CA VAL A 3 14.24 40.14 -7.36
C VAL A 3 13.34 39.22 -6.54
N ALA A 4 12.15 38.90 -7.05
CA ALA A 4 11.28 37.93 -6.41
C ALA A 4 11.93 36.54 -6.51
N SER A 5 12.13 35.88 -5.38
CA SER A 5 12.55 34.48 -5.34
C SER A 5 11.49 33.60 -6.02
N PRO A 6 11.90 32.53 -6.75
CA PRO A 6 10.94 31.59 -7.31
C PRO A 6 10.14 30.92 -6.18
N PRO A 7 8.87 30.56 -6.42
CA PRO A 7 8.09 29.83 -5.43
C PRO A 7 8.81 28.52 -5.09
N VAL A 8 9.08 28.31 -3.82
CA VAL A 8 9.54 27.02 -3.31
C VAL A 8 8.38 26.05 -3.54
N LEU A 9 8.50 25.15 -4.52
CA LEU A 9 7.56 24.05 -4.68
C LEU A 9 7.48 23.32 -3.33
N ALA A 10 6.30 23.33 -2.71
CA ALA A 10 6.07 22.57 -1.49
C ALA A 10 6.50 21.13 -1.74
N ALA A 11 7.40 20.60 -0.91
CA ALA A 11 7.84 19.22 -1.02
C ALA A 11 6.59 18.33 -0.90
N SER A 12 6.24 17.61 -1.98
CA SER A 12 5.06 16.73 -1.98
C SER A 12 5.09 15.81 -0.76
N SER A 13 3.98 15.79 -0.02
CA SER A 13 3.78 15.03 1.22
C SER A 13 3.89 13.50 1.02
N VAL A 14 3.83 13.05 -0.23
CA VAL A 14 3.97 11.64 -0.64
C VAL A 14 5.45 11.28 -0.76
N PRO A 15 5.96 10.23 -0.09
CA PRO A 15 7.37 9.86 -0.21
C PRO A 15 7.75 9.45 -1.64
N GLU A 16 8.99 9.75 -2.05
CA GLU A 16 9.48 9.59 -3.43
C GLU A 16 9.28 8.17 -4.00
N GLY A 17 9.47 7.13 -3.19
CA GLY A 17 9.26 5.74 -3.64
C GLY A 17 7.83 5.49 -4.14
N TYR A 18 6.82 6.06 -3.48
CA TYR A 18 5.43 5.95 -3.92
C TYR A 18 5.19 6.75 -5.20
N ARG A 19 5.75 7.96 -5.32
CA ARG A 19 5.62 8.77 -6.54
C ARG A 19 6.19 8.04 -7.76
N ARG A 20 7.38 7.45 -7.64
CA ARG A 20 8.04 6.72 -8.72
C ARG A 20 7.24 5.52 -9.19
N VAL A 21 6.81 4.66 -8.24
CA VAL A 21 6.02 3.47 -8.58
C VAL A 21 4.66 3.87 -9.14
N ALA A 22 3.98 4.84 -8.53
CA ALA A 22 2.68 5.32 -9.02
C ALA A 22 2.79 5.87 -10.44
N ALA A 23 3.81 6.68 -10.74
CA ALA A 23 4.05 7.21 -12.07
C ALA A 23 4.31 6.11 -13.12
N ALA A 24 5.08 5.07 -12.76
CA ALA A 24 5.35 3.94 -13.65
C ALA A 24 4.09 3.15 -14.04
N HIS A 25 3.05 3.20 -13.19
CA HIS A 25 1.75 2.53 -13.42
C HIS A 25 0.61 3.49 -13.80
N GLY A 26 0.90 4.80 -13.97
CA GLY A 26 -0.11 5.81 -14.31
C GLY A 26 -1.12 6.10 -13.19
N ILE A 27 -0.76 5.83 -11.93
CA ILE A 27 -1.62 6.02 -10.74
C ILE A 27 -1.37 7.41 -10.13
N PRO A 28 -2.40 8.14 -9.67
CA PRO A 28 -2.19 9.33 -8.85
C PRO A 28 -1.42 9.00 -7.56
N SER A 29 -0.30 9.68 -7.30
CA SER A 29 0.62 9.31 -6.22
C SER A 29 0.01 9.40 -4.83
N GLU A 30 -0.84 10.40 -4.60
CA GLU A 30 -1.56 10.65 -3.36
C GLU A 30 -2.57 9.53 -3.09
N LEU A 31 -3.24 9.05 -4.14
CA LEU A 31 -4.16 7.92 -4.05
C LEU A 31 -3.41 6.64 -3.70
N PHE A 32 -2.32 6.35 -4.41
CA PHE A 32 -1.50 5.16 -4.16
C PHE A 32 -0.94 5.14 -2.74
N TYR A 33 -0.45 6.28 -2.25
CA TYR A 33 0.03 6.42 -0.88
C TYR A 33 -1.09 6.32 0.16
N ALA A 34 -2.29 6.84 -0.13
CA ALA A 34 -3.45 6.69 0.74
C ALA A 34 -3.90 5.22 0.87
N VAL A 35 -3.82 4.44 -0.23
CA VAL A 35 -4.06 2.99 -0.21
C VAL A 35 -3.03 2.31 0.70
N ALA A 36 -1.73 2.58 0.52
CA ALA A 36 -0.69 1.99 1.38
C ALA A 36 -0.87 2.34 2.87
N LEU A 37 -1.30 3.56 3.18
CA LEU A 37 -1.65 3.97 4.55
C LEU A 37 -2.88 3.23 5.09
N ALA A 38 -3.85 2.91 4.25
CA ALA A 38 -5.01 2.10 4.64
C ALA A 38 -4.62 0.64 4.90
N GLU A 39 -3.69 0.10 4.11
CA GLU A 39 -3.26 -1.29 4.17
C GLU A 39 -2.32 -1.57 5.34
N SER A 40 -1.24 -0.80 5.47
CA SER A 40 -0.17 -1.10 6.44
C SER A 40 0.23 0.09 7.32
N GLY A 41 -0.64 1.10 7.42
CA GLY A 41 -0.40 2.30 8.20
C GLY A 41 -0.17 2.00 9.68
N ARG A 42 0.99 2.42 10.20
CA ARG A 42 1.37 2.31 11.60
C ARG A 42 1.74 3.68 12.16
N HIS A 43 1.27 3.99 13.36
CA HIS A 43 1.72 5.19 14.08
C HIS A 43 3.17 5.00 14.52
N ILE A 44 4.04 5.93 14.14
CA ILE A 44 5.45 5.96 14.50
C ILE A 44 5.63 7.08 15.53
N GLU A 45 5.73 6.69 16.80
CA GLU A 45 5.75 7.61 17.95
C GLU A 45 6.79 8.72 17.82
N HIS A 46 8.04 8.36 17.54
CA HIS A 46 9.15 9.32 17.45
C HIS A 46 9.03 10.29 16.27
N LEU A 47 8.27 9.93 15.23
CA LEU A 47 7.96 10.82 14.10
C LEU A 47 6.61 11.53 14.26
N ARG A 48 5.85 11.20 15.31
CA ARG A 48 4.48 11.67 15.60
C ARG A 48 3.58 11.62 14.37
N THR A 49 3.74 10.59 13.55
CA THR A 49 3.05 10.48 12.26
C THR A 49 2.75 9.04 11.91
N THR A 50 1.78 8.83 11.02
CA THR A 50 1.46 7.51 10.49
C THR A 50 2.19 7.33 9.16
N ARG A 51 2.84 6.18 8.99
CA ARG A 51 3.46 5.75 7.73
C ARG A 51 3.13 4.30 7.44
N PRO A 52 3.05 3.89 6.17
CA PRO A 52 2.99 2.47 5.84
C PRO A 52 4.24 1.76 6.37
N TRP A 53 4.05 0.68 7.13
CA TRP A 53 5.13 -0.12 7.70
C TRP A 53 5.43 -1.34 6.80
N PRO A 54 6.65 -1.51 6.28
CA PRO A 54 6.94 -2.54 5.28
C PRO A 54 6.94 -3.96 5.84
N TRP A 55 7.20 -4.12 7.14
CA TRP A 55 7.28 -5.42 7.79
C TRP A 55 5.93 -5.80 8.42
N THR A 56 4.85 -5.63 7.65
CA THR A 56 3.47 -5.90 8.09
C THR A 56 2.99 -7.20 7.45
N LEU A 57 2.39 -8.07 8.25
CA LEU A 57 1.70 -9.28 7.77
C LEU A 57 0.29 -9.31 8.34
N ASN A 58 -0.68 -9.73 7.54
CA ASN A 58 -1.94 -10.25 8.02
C ASN A 58 -1.96 -11.77 7.80
N ILE A 59 -2.02 -12.57 8.85
CA ILE A 59 -2.03 -14.04 8.76
C ILE A 59 -3.42 -14.52 9.16
N GLN A 60 -4.22 -14.98 8.20
CA GLN A 60 -5.59 -15.48 8.44
C GLN A 60 -6.52 -14.51 9.20
N GLY A 61 -6.38 -13.20 8.97
CA GLY A 61 -7.16 -12.16 9.63
C GLY A 61 -6.44 -11.49 10.81
N GLU A 62 -5.31 -12.05 11.26
CA GLU A 62 -4.53 -11.51 12.38
C GLU A 62 -3.40 -10.61 11.88
N GLY A 63 -3.48 -9.32 12.19
CA GLY A 63 -2.48 -8.32 11.80
C GLY A 63 -1.26 -8.28 12.73
N HIS A 64 -0.07 -8.25 12.15
CA HIS A 64 1.21 -8.22 12.86
C HIS A 64 2.17 -7.19 12.25
N TYR A 65 2.84 -6.42 13.09
CA TYR A 65 3.90 -5.48 12.71
C TYR A 65 5.24 -5.94 13.27
N PHE A 66 6.18 -6.31 12.41
CA PHE A 66 7.49 -6.81 12.81
C PHE A 66 8.53 -5.69 12.88
N PRO A 67 9.55 -5.80 13.75
CA PRO A 67 10.58 -4.77 13.87
C PRO A 67 11.56 -4.76 12.71
N SER A 68 11.67 -5.85 11.94
CA SER A 68 12.64 -5.99 10.85
C SER A 68 12.11 -6.87 9.72
N ARG A 69 12.74 -6.73 8.55
CA ARG A 69 12.50 -7.61 7.40
C ARG A 69 12.67 -9.08 7.76
N GLN A 70 13.77 -9.42 8.43
CA GLN A 70 14.07 -10.81 8.78
C GLN A 70 12.99 -11.43 9.68
N ALA A 71 12.48 -10.67 10.66
CA ALA A 71 11.43 -11.15 11.55
C ALA A 71 10.11 -11.41 10.78
N ALA A 72 9.73 -10.52 9.85
CA ALA A 72 8.57 -10.74 8.99
C ALA A 72 8.74 -11.95 8.07
N VAL A 73 9.92 -12.12 7.43
CA VAL A 73 10.20 -13.28 6.57
C VAL A 73 10.06 -14.58 7.34
N VAL A 74 10.69 -14.69 8.52
CA VAL A 74 10.62 -15.89 9.37
C VAL A 74 9.17 -16.19 9.77
N ALA A 75 8.40 -15.17 10.17
CA ALA A 75 7.00 -15.36 10.54
C ALA A 75 6.12 -15.82 9.37
N ALA A 76 6.28 -15.23 8.19
CA ALA A 76 5.55 -15.62 6.99
C ALA A 76 5.91 -17.04 6.53
N GLN A 77 7.20 -17.38 6.50
CA GLN A 77 7.66 -18.73 6.17
C GLN A 77 7.11 -19.76 7.16
N HIS A 78 7.17 -19.49 8.46
CA HIS A 78 6.60 -20.37 9.48
C HIS A 78 5.08 -20.54 9.31
N ALA A 79 4.33 -19.48 8.99
CA ALA A 79 2.91 -19.60 8.70
C ALA A 79 2.63 -20.50 7.48
N LEU A 80 3.42 -20.36 6.41
CA LEU A 80 3.32 -21.19 5.21
C LEU A 80 3.63 -22.67 5.49
N THR A 81 4.66 -22.98 6.29
CA THR A 81 4.96 -24.38 6.66
C THR A 81 3.87 -25.02 7.52
N LYS A 82 3.08 -24.20 8.24
CA LYS A 82 1.88 -24.63 8.95
C LYS A 82 0.61 -24.69 8.07
N GLY A 83 0.75 -24.51 6.75
CA GLY A 83 -0.36 -24.56 5.80
C GLY A 83 -1.23 -23.31 5.76
N ARG A 84 -0.87 -22.24 6.48
CA ARG A 84 -1.62 -20.97 6.48
C ARG A 84 -1.23 -20.16 5.25
N ARG A 85 -2.00 -20.29 4.16
CA ARG A 85 -1.68 -19.65 2.87
C ARG A 85 -2.26 -18.25 2.68
N SER A 86 -3.36 -17.92 3.35
CA SER A 86 -3.95 -16.57 3.30
C SER A 86 -3.13 -15.63 4.17
N ILE A 87 -2.12 -15.03 3.55
CA ILE A 87 -1.21 -14.08 4.18
C ILE A 87 -1.17 -12.82 3.33
N ASP A 88 -1.55 -11.67 3.87
CA ASP A 88 -1.34 -10.37 3.22
C ASP A 88 0.03 -9.83 3.62
N ILE A 89 0.83 -9.41 2.63
CA ILE A 89 2.25 -9.12 2.84
C ILE A 89 2.56 -7.66 2.50
N GLY A 90 3.30 -7.00 3.38
CA GLY A 90 4.04 -5.77 3.07
C GLY A 90 3.21 -4.50 3.05
N LEU A 91 3.76 -3.47 2.41
CA LEU A 91 3.21 -2.11 2.33
C LEU A 91 1.80 -2.06 1.72
N MET A 92 1.57 -2.92 0.74
CA MET A 92 0.34 -2.98 -0.05
C MET A 92 -0.58 -4.12 0.37
N GLN A 93 -0.21 -4.90 1.40
CA GLN A 93 -0.96 -6.06 1.91
C GLN A 93 -1.41 -7.00 0.76
N VAL A 94 -0.50 -7.33 -0.14
CA VAL A 94 -0.80 -8.23 -1.27
C VAL A 94 -0.92 -9.65 -0.76
N ASN A 95 -2.06 -10.29 -1.01
CA ASN A 95 -2.34 -11.63 -0.52
C ASN A 95 -1.55 -12.71 -1.26
N TRP A 96 -0.79 -13.49 -0.52
CA TRP A 96 0.04 -14.59 -1.02
C TRP A 96 -0.76 -15.70 -1.71
N ALA A 97 -1.95 -16.05 -1.20
CA ALA A 97 -2.74 -17.14 -1.76
C ALA A 97 -3.18 -16.86 -3.21
N TYR A 98 -3.41 -15.59 -3.55
CA TYR A 98 -3.84 -15.15 -4.88
C TYR A 98 -2.69 -14.72 -5.78
N HIS A 99 -1.62 -14.15 -5.23
CA HIS A 99 -0.58 -13.48 -6.01
C HIS A 99 0.83 -14.05 -5.82
N ALA A 100 0.99 -15.26 -5.29
CA ALA A 100 2.29 -15.89 -5.07
C ALA A 100 3.22 -15.84 -6.30
N THR A 101 2.69 -16.03 -7.51
CA THR A 101 3.49 -15.95 -8.75
C THR A 101 4.10 -14.57 -8.98
N ALA A 102 3.31 -13.49 -8.79
CA ALA A 102 3.80 -12.12 -8.92
C ALA A 102 4.74 -11.73 -7.76
N LEU A 103 4.46 -12.25 -6.57
CA LEU A 103 5.26 -12.03 -5.36
C LEU A 103 6.57 -12.83 -5.35
N ARG A 104 6.69 -13.90 -6.16
CA ARG A 104 7.86 -14.76 -6.35
C ARG A 104 8.24 -15.59 -5.12
N SER A 105 8.75 -14.95 -4.08
CA SER A 105 9.20 -15.55 -2.81
C SER A 105 8.74 -14.70 -1.63
N VAL A 106 8.77 -15.21 -0.40
CA VAL A 106 8.43 -14.40 0.79
C VAL A 106 9.40 -13.21 0.92
N GLU A 107 10.67 -13.44 0.62
CA GLU A 107 11.73 -12.44 0.62
C GLU A 107 11.47 -11.33 -0.39
N ALA A 108 11.09 -11.69 -1.62
CA ALA A 108 10.71 -10.69 -2.62
C ALA A 108 9.38 -10.02 -2.27
N ALA A 109 8.40 -10.76 -1.75
CA ALA A 109 7.08 -10.25 -1.40
C ALA A 109 7.12 -9.15 -0.34
N ILE A 110 8.05 -9.25 0.62
CA ILE A 110 8.22 -8.27 1.69
C ILE A 110 9.19 -7.14 1.29
N ASP A 111 9.94 -7.27 0.19
CA ASP A 111 10.79 -6.18 -0.30
C ASP A 111 9.91 -4.96 -0.60
N PRO A 112 10.20 -3.77 -0.02
CA PRO A 112 9.33 -2.61 -0.15
C PRO A 112 9.01 -2.23 -1.59
N TYR A 113 10.00 -2.21 -2.48
CA TYR A 113 9.78 -1.75 -3.85
C TYR A 113 9.09 -2.81 -4.71
N HIS A 114 9.47 -4.09 -4.57
CA HIS A 114 8.76 -5.18 -5.25
C HIS A 114 7.30 -5.27 -4.80
N ASN A 115 7.04 -5.11 -3.50
CA ASN A 115 5.67 -5.11 -2.96
C ASN A 115 4.82 -3.94 -3.49
N LEU A 116 5.41 -2.73 -3.54
CA LEU A 116 4.75 -1.57 -4.15
C LEU A 116 4.45 -1.80 -5.63
N ASP A 117 5.40 -2.33 -6.39
CA ASP A 117 5.22 -2.59 -7.82
C ASP A 117 4.09 -3.60 -8.10
N VAL A 118 4.05 -4.71 -7.36
CA VAL A 118 2.98 -5.69 -7.47
C VAL A 118 1.62 -5.09 -7.08
N GLY A 119 1.55 -4.35 -5.96
CA GLY A 119 0.33 -3.68 -5.52
C GLY A 119 -0.17 -2.63 -6.53
N ALA A 120 0.74 -1.85 -7.11
CA ALA A 120 0.43 -0.87 -8.15
C ALA A 120 -0.14 -1.55 -9.40
N GLY A 121 0.45 -2.66 -9.85
CA GLY A 121 -0.05 -3.43 -10.99
C GLY A 121 -1.49 -3.95 -10.77
N ILE A 122 -1.80 -4.46 -9.58
CA ILE A 122 -3.16 -4.90 -9.23
C ILE A 122 -4.15 -3.73 -9.24
N LEU A 123 -3.78 -2.59 -8.64
CA LEU A 123 -4.63 -1.41 -8.63
C LEU A 123 -4.87 -0.85 -10.04
N ALA A 124 -3.84 -0.86 -10.90
CA ALA A 124 -3.93 -0.44 -12.28
C ALA A 124 -4.82 -1.37 -13.12
N GLU A 125 -4.77 -2.69 -12.91
CA GLU A 125 -5.72 -3.64 -13.50
C GLU A 125 -7.16 -3.32 -13.09
N CYS A 126 -7.39 -3.09 -11.80
CA CYS A 126 -8.69 -2.66 -11.30
C CYS A 126 -9.14 -1.34 -11.95
N PHE A 127 -8.24 -0.39 -12.22
CA PHE A 127 -8.59 0.80 -12.97
C PHE A 127 -8.95 0.50 -14.43
N ARG A 128 -8.16 -0.31 -15.14
CA ARG A 128 -8.45 -0.68 -16.53
C ARG A 128 -9.82 -1.36 -16.69
N THR A 129 -10.24 -2.16 -15.71
CA THR A 129 -11.53 -2.85 -15.73
C THR A 129 -12.71 -1.97 -15.32
N ARG A 130 -12.49 -0.93 -14.50
CA ARG A 130 -13.56 -0.11 -13.91
C ARG A 130 -13.68 1.30 -14.51
N GLY A 131 -12.60 1.84 -15.08
CA GLY A 131 -12.53 3.19 -15.65
C GLY A 131 -12.57 4.35 -14.65
N ASP A 132 -12.63 4.06 -13.35
CA ASP A 132 -12.69 5.05 -12.27
C ASP A 132 -11.77 4.64 -11.13
N TRP A 133 -11.01 5.60 -10.60
CA TRP A 133 -10.02 5.33 -9.54
C TRP A 133 -10.66 4.92 -8.22
N TRP A 134 -11.82 5.49 -7.87
CA TRP A 134 -12.49 5.09 -6.64
C TRP A 134 -13.07 3.68 -6.77
N ALA A 135 -13.67 3.35 -7.90
CA ALA A 135 -14.07 1.98 -8.22
C ALA A 135 -12.87 1.02 -8.21
N ALA A 136 -11.71 1.44 -8.71
CA ALA A 136 -10.48 0.66 -8.68
C ALA A 136 -9.99 0.38 -7.25
N VAL A 137 -10.03 1.37 -6.36
CA VAL A 137 -9.71 1.22 -4.93
C VAL A 137 -10.63 0.20 -4.25
N GLY A 138 -11.94 0.26 -4.54
CA GLY A 138 -12.88 -0.75 -4.02
C GLY A 138 -12.60 -2.15 -4.57
N CYS A 139 -12.31 -2.24 -5.88
CA CYS A 139 -11.93 -3.48 -6.56
C CYS A 139 -10.65 -4.10 -5.97
N TYR A 140 -9.64 -3.28 -5.67
CA TYR A 140 -8.37 -3.72 -5.10
C TYR A 140 -8.55 -4.50 -3.79
N HIS A 141 -9.39 -3.99 -2.89
CA HIS A 141 -9.59 -4.61 -1.58
C HIS A 141 -10.64 -5.74 -1.57
N ALA A 142 -11.69 -5.61 -2.37
CA ALA A 142 -12.82 -6.54 -2.33
C ALA A 142 -13.54 -6.65 -3.69
N PRO A 143 -12.92 -7.29 -4.71
CA PRO A 143 -13.43 -7.29 -6.08
C PRO A 143 -14.79 -7.97 -6.24
N SER A 144 -15.13 -8.90 -5.35
CA SER A 144 -16.37 -9.69 -5.37
C SER A 144 -17.35 -9.35 -4.23
N ASN A 145 -17.10 -8.29 -3.46
CA ASN A 145 -17.97 -7.89 -2.35
C ASN A 145 -18.16 -6.36 -2.35
N ALA A 146 -19.29 -5.92 -2.92
CA ALA A 146 -19.60 -4.51 -3.13
C ALA A 146 -19.67 -3.70 -1.82
N GLU A 147 -20.18 -4.29 -0.75
CA GLU A 147 -20.33 -3.63 0.55
C GLU A 147 -18.97 -3.36 1.20
N ARG A 148 -18.08 -4.37 1.20
CA ARG A 148 -16.70 -4.23 1.67
C ARG A 148 -15.92 -3.24 0.82
N ALA A 149 -16.07 -3.31 -0.51
CA ALA A 149 -15.44 -2.37 -1.44
C ALA A 149 -15.89 -0.93 -1.14
N ALA A 150 -17.19 -0.70 -0.90
CA ALA A 150 -17.72 0.62 -0.57
C ALA A 150 -17.13 1.17 0.73
N ARG A 151 -17.12 0.37 1.82
CA ARG A 151 -16.51 0.78 3.09
C ARG A 151 -15.03 1.11 2.94
N TYR A 152 -14.30 0.29 2.18
CA TYR A 152 -12.88 0.50 1.95
C TYR A 152 -12.61 1.81 1.19
N ARG A 153 -13.41 2.11 0.16
CA ARG A 153 -13.32 3.40 -0.58
C ARG A 153 -13.47 4.60 0.35
N GLU A 154 -14.48 4.61 1.21
CA GLU A 154 -14.70 5.74 2.12
C GLU A 154 -13.55 5.91 3.13
N ARG A 155 -12.99 4.79 3.63
CA ARG A 155 -11.78 4.82 4.46
C ARG A 155 -10.60 5.46 3.71
N VAL A 156 -10.36 5.04 2.46
CA VAL A 156 -9.24 5.58 1.65
C VAL A 156 -9.47 7.05 1.30
N LYS A 157 -10.69 7.49 0.97
CA LYS A 157 -11.01 8.91 0.76
C LYS A 157 -10.64 9.76 1.97
N GLY A 158 -11.00 9.34 3.19
CA GLY A 158 -10.64 10.07 4.41
C GLY A 158 -9.14 10.12 4.69
N ILE A 159 -8.37 9.13 4.22
CA ILE A 159 -6.90 9.17 4.26
C ILE A 159 -6.37 10.11 3.18
N TRP A 160 -6.86 9.98 1.95
CA TRP A 160 -6.46 10.77 0.79
C TRP A 160 -6.64 12.27 1.04
N SER A 161 -7.79 12.71 1.56
CA SER A 161 -8.03 14.12 1.91
C SER A 161 -6.98 14.67 2.88
N ARG A 162 -6.45 13.85 3.79
CA ARG A 162 -5.38 14.27 4.71
C ARG A 162 -4.02 14.31 4.03
N VAL A 163 -3.74 13.39 3.11
CA VAL A 163 -2.51 13.39 2.31
C VAL A 163 -2.43 14.65 1.44
N THR A 164 -3.55 15.00 0.79
CA THR A 164 -3.64 16.17 -0.10
C THR A 164 -3.72 17.49 0.64
N ALA A 165 -4.26 17.53 1.86
CA ALA A 165 -4.29 18.77 2.66
C ALA A 165 -2.92 19.21 3.20
N ILE A 166 -1.92 18.33 3.13
CA ILE A 166 -0.55 18.58 3.63
C ILE A 166 0.42 18.93 2.48
N GLY A 167 0.02 18.73 1.22
CA GLY A 167 0.80 19.07 0.02
C GLY A 167 0.36 20.38 -0.59
#